data_AF-A0A5E8CFX3-F1
#
_entry.id   AF-A0A5E8CFX3-F1
#
_cell.length_a   1.000
_cell.length_b   1.000
_cell.length_c   1.000
_cell.angle_alpha   90.00
_cell.angle_beta   90.00
_cell.angle_gamma   90.00
#
_symmetry.space_group_name_H-M   'P 1'
#
loop_
_entity.id
_entity.type
_entity.pdbx_description
1 polymer ?
#
loop_
_entity_poly.entity_id
_entity_poly.type
_entity_poly.pdbx_seq_one_letter_code
_entity_poly.pdbx_strand_id
1 'polypeptide(L)'
;MKFCPFFLIMYLGIALGIFYILILEPIFETNKYNSTMCKINEIVYPISLPNLTDTYLWESCDCGRQCESLSPCLQLHVSMVNDSTSLILQSHTLNKLNNNPRCTFIKKECDSGLMEMLEDLQSIKTHAEPYNYLLNNNLTIECYSKYQGDEVFLNNNLPIEDIQQASLILGISVISLLSYLIYICYNIKKNKKIKKKVLTVP
;
A
#
# COMPACT_ATOMS: atom_id res chain seq x y z
N MET A 1 20.16 -18.75 -34.58
CA MET A 1 18.85 -18.20 -34.16
C MET A 1 18.35 -18.81 -32.85
N LYS A 2 19.22 -19.00 -31.84
CA LYS A 2 18.82 -19.51 -30.51
C LYS A 2 18.68 -18.41 -29.45
N PHE A 3 19.06 -17.17 -29.76
CA PHE A 3 19.03 -16.05 -28.82
C PHE A 3 17.61 -15.48 -28.57
N CYS A 4 16.70 -15.54 -29.55
CA CYS A 4 15.33 -15.00 -29.42
C CYS A 4 14.46 -15.69 -28.33
N PRO A 5 14.41 -17.04 -28.24
CA PRO A 5 13.58 -17.69 -27.23
C PRO A 5 14.09 -17.48 -25.80
N PHE A 6 15.41 -17.32 -25.61
CA PHE A 6 15.99 -17.10 -24.28
C PHE A 6 15.55 -15.78 -23.66
N PHE A 7 15.63 -14.68 -24.42
CA PHE A 7 15.18 -13.36 -23.93
C PHE A 7 13.68 -13.31 -23.66
N LEU A 8 12.86 -14.02 -24.45
CA LEU A 8 11.42 -14.11 -24.20
C LEU A 8 11.13 -14.86 -22.90
N ILE A 9 11.78 -16.00 -22.66
CA ILE A 9 11.58 -16.77 -21.43
C ILE A 9 12.02 -15.94 -20.22
N MET A 10 13.16 -15.25 -20.32
CA MET A 10 13.66 -14.37 -19.26
C MET A 10 12.68 -13.23 -18.98
N TYR A 11 12.17 -12.54 -20.01
CA TYR A 11 11.19 -11.47 -19.85
C TYR A 11 9.89 -11.97 -19.23
N LEU A 12 9.35 -13.10 -19.71
CA LEU A 12 8.15 -13.71 -19.13
C LEU A 12 8.35 -14.08 -17.67
N GLY A 13 9.51 -14.62 -17.30
CA GLY A 13 9.84 -14.92 -15.91
C GLY A 13 9.83 -13.67 -15.02
N ILE A 14 10.45 -12.58 -15.49
CA ILE A 14 10.46 -11.30 -14.76
C ILE A 14 9.04 -10.72 -14.66
N ALA A 15 8.27 -10.71 -15.75
CA ALA A 15 6.90 -10.20 -15.75
C ALA A 15 5.99 -11.00 -14.80
N LEU A 16 6.13 -12.32 -14.76
CA LEU A 16 5.41 -13.19 -13.81
C LEU A 16 5.84 -12.94 -12.36
N GLY A 17 7.13 -12.70 -12.11
CA GLY A 17 7.63 -12.33 -10.78
C GLY A 17 7.05 -11.00 -10.30
N ILE A 18 7.05 -9.98 -11.16
CA ILE A 18 6.44 -8.67 -10.87
C ILE A 18 4.93 -8.82 -10.63
N PHE A 19 4.23 -9.60 -11.46
CA PHE A 19 2.82 -9.89 -11.29
C PHE A 19 2.53 -10.55 -9.93
N TYR A 20 3.37 -11.51 -9.52
CA TYR A 20 3.22 -12.17 -8.23
C TYR A 20 3.34 -11.16 -7.06
N ILE A 21 4.40 -10.35 -7.06
CA ILE A 21 4.68 -9.38 -5.98
C ILE A 21 3.61 -8.27 -5.93
N LEU A 22 3.22 -7.72 -7.08
CA LEU A 22 2.31 -6.57 -7.10
C LEU A 22 0.84 -6.93 -6.93
N ILE A 23 0.44 -8.17 -7.25
CA ILE A 23 -0.99 -8.53 -7.32
C ILE A 23 -1.30 -9.72 -6.40
N LEU A 24 -0.59 -10.84 -6.56
CA LEU A 24 -0.95 -12.06 -5.83
C LEU A 24 -0.62 -11.96 -4.34
N GLU A 25 0.56 -11.43 -3.99
CA GLU A 25 0.97 -11.28 -2.59
C GLU A 25 0.00 -10.40 -1.78
N PRO A 26 -0.39 -9.18 -2.22
CA PRO A 26 -1.41 -8.37 -1.53
C PRO A 26 -2.73 -9.10 -1.31
N ILE A 27 -3.22 -9.83 -2.34
CA ILE A 27 -4.47 -10.60 -2.24
C ILE A 27 -4.36 -11.70 -1.18
N PHE A 28 -3.22 -12.42 -1.13
CA PHE A 28 -3.01 -13.44 -0.12
C PHE A 28 -2.91 -12.83 1.28
N GLU A 29 -2.26 -11.68 1.45
CA GLU A 29 -2.18 -11.01 2.74
C GLU A 29 -3.56 -10.55 3.22
N THR A 30 -4.38 -9.91 2.38
CA THR A 30 -5.73 -9.47 2.79
C THR A 30 -6.62 -10.64 3.19
N ASN A 31 -6.48 -11.80 2.55
CA ASN A 31 -7.27 -13.00 2.88
C ASN A 31 -6.90 -13.65 4.22
N LYS A 32 -5.79 -13.24 4.86
CA LYS A 32 -5.42 -13.74 6.20
C LYS A 32 -6.19 -13.04 7.32
N TYR A 33 -6.86 -11.93 7.02
CA TYR A 33 -7.60 -11.15 8.00
C TYR A 33 -9.08 -11.44 7.91
N ASN A 34 -9.70 -11.72 9.06
CA ASN A 34 -11.13 -11.91 9.17
C ASN A 34 -11.78 -10.66 9.75
N SER A 35 -12.97 -10.35 9.25
CA SER A 35 -13.84 -9.33 9.84
C SER A 35 -14.30 -9.77 11.23
N THR A 36 -14.25 -8.86 12.19
CA THR A 36 -14.73 -9.03 13.56
C THR A 36 -15.24 -7.70 14.10
N MET A 37 -15.90 -7.73 15.26
CA MET A 37 -16.33 -6.52 15.96
C MET A 37 -15.28 -6.12 17.00
N CYS A 38 -14.85 -4.86 16.95
CA CYS A 38 -13.93 -4.24 17.88
C CYS A 38 -14.67 -3.21 18.73
N LYS A 39 -14.33 -3.16 20.02
CA LYS A 39 -14.72 -2.10 20.93
C LYS A 39 -13.55 -1.14 21.10
N ILE A 40 -13.83 0.16 21.08
CA ILE A 40 -12.83 1.18 21.39
C ILE A 40 -12.69 1.29 22.90
N ASN A 41 -11.47 1.18 23.38
CA ASN A 41 -11.11 1.23 24.79
C ASN A 41 -10.59 2.61 25.17
N GLU A 42 -9.76 3.20 24.32
CA GLU A 42 -9.10 4.47 24.57
C GLU A 42 -8.79 5.17 23.25
N ILE A 43 -8.81 6.50 23.29
CA ILE A 43 -8.50 7.37 22.17
C ILE A 43 -7.44 8.36 22.64
N VAL A 44 -6.26 8.32 22.03
CA VAL A 44 -5.11 9.12 22.44
C VAL A 44 -4.64 9.95 21.24
N TYR A 45 -4.54 11.26 21.41
CA TYR A 45 -4.02 12.20 20.41
C TYR A 45 -3.41 13.41 21.12
N PRO A 46 -2.47 14.12 20.47
CA PRO A 46 -1.84 15.27 21.10
C PRO A 46 -2.85 16.42 21.24
N ILE A 47 -2.88 17.05 22.42
CA ILE A 47 -3.72 18.23 22.70
C ILE A 47 -2.93 19.55 22.62
N SER A 48 -1.61 19.45 22.44
CA SER A 48 -0.66 20.55 22.38
C SER A 48 0.42 20.25 21.36
N LEU A 49 1.07 21.31 20.88
CA LEU A 49 2.26 21.23 20.02
C LEU A 49 3.39 20.40 20.68
N PRO A 50 4.26 19.77 19.88
CA PRO A 50 5.33 18.94 20.41
C PRO A 50 6.36 19.82 21.12
N ASN A 51 6.89 19.31 22.22
CA ASN A 51 8.02 19.93 22.91
C ASN A 51 9.31 19.16 22.58
N LEU A 52 10.47 19.82 22.69
CA LEU A 52 11.77 19.21 22.37
C LEU A 52 12.07 17.91 23.12
N THR A 53 11.44 17.70 24.28
CA THR A 53 11.64 16.55 25.15
C THR A 53 10.55 15.49 25.03
N ASP A 54 9.40 15.84 24.42
CA ASP A 54 8.24 14.97 24.36
C ASP A 54 7.54 15.08 23.00
N THR A 55 7.80 14.07 22.18
CA THR A 55 7.17 13.84 20.89
C THR A 55 6.30 12.58 20.92
N TYR A 56 5.89 12.13 22.11
CA TYR A 56 4.92 11.04 22.24
C TYR A 56 3.63 11.50 21.56
N LEU A 57 3.14 10.75 20.55
CA LEU A 57 2.03 11.12 19.66
C LEU A 57 2.36 12.14 18.56
N TRP A 58 3.63 12.35 18.28
CA TRP A 58 4.10 13.10 17.11
C TRP A 58 5.02 12.22 16.29
N GLU A 59 4.77 12.17 14.99
CA GLU A 59 5.53 11.33 14.07
C GLU A 59 6.28 12.18 13.06
N SER A 60 7.52 11.78 12.78
CA SER A 60 8.36 12.45 11.81
C SER A 60 7.80 12.26 10.41
N CYS A 61 7.88 13.31 9.61
CA CYS A 61 7.42 13.30 8.23
C CYS A 61 8.25 14.23 7.37
N ASP A 62 8.37 13.86 6.09
CA ASP A 62 9.20 14.56 5.12
C ASP A 62 8.46 15.80 4.57
N CYS A 63 8.93 17.00 4.91
CA CYS A 63 8.45 18.28 4.35
C CYS A 63 9.14 18.64 3.02
N GLY A 64 9.92 17.73 2.46
CA GLY A 64 10.75 17.93 1.28
C GLY A 64 12.04 18.70 1.58
N ARG A 65 12.91 18.87 0.58
CA ARG A 65 14.14 19.70 0.68
C ARG A 65 15.03 19.38 1.90
N GLN A 66 15.09 18.12 2.32
CA GLN A 66 15.84 17.68 3.53
C GLN A 66 15.31 18.29 4.84
N CYS A 67 14.03 18.68 4.86
CA CYS A 67 13.30 19.10 6.03
C CYS A 67 12.55 17.90 6.62
N GLU A 68 12.61 17.75 7.93
CA GLU A 68 11.72 16.87 8.69
C GLU A 68 10.83 17.75 9.58
N SER A 69 9.54 17.47 9.58
CA SER A 69 8.56 18.09 10.46
C SER A 69 7.89 17.00 11.31
N LEU A 70 6.96 17.41 12.16
CA LEU A 70 6.19 16.52 13.02
C LEU A 70 4.70 16.62 12.67
N SER A 71 4.07 15.47 12.41
CA SER A 71 2.62 15.35 12.28
C SER A 71 2.02 14.79 13.57
N PRO A 72 0.84 15.25 14.01
CA PRO A 72 0.13 14.62 15.10
C PRO A 72 -0.29 13.19 14.73
N CYS A 73 -0.28 12.31 15.72
CA CYS A 73 -0.68 10.92 15.62
C CYS A 73 -1.92 10.65 16.47
N LEU A 74 -2.93 10.03 15.87
CA LEU A 74 -4.11 9.51 16.55
C LEU A 74 -3.94 8.01 16.78
N GLN A 75 -4.05 7.59 18.04
CA GLN A 75 -4.05 6.19 18.45
C GLN A 75 -5.46 5.83 18.93
N LEU A 76 -6.05 4.82 18.28
CA LEU A 76 -7.26 4.19 18.74
C LEU A 76 -6.89 2.83 19.34
N HIS A 77 -7.05 2.69 20.64
CA HIS A 77 -6.88 1.41 21.32
C HIS A 77 -8.20 0.65 21.30
N VAL A 78 -8.16 -0.57 20.81
CA VAL A 78 -9.35 -1.43 20.65
C VAL A 78 -9.11 -2.80 21.24
N SER A 79 -10.19 -3.46 21.65
CA SER A 79 -10.21 -4.90 21.93
C SER A 79 -11.29 -5.57 21.11
N MET A 80 -11.03 -6.78 20.65
CA MET A 80 -12.06 -7.58 19.98
C MET A 80 -13.16 -7.95 21.00
N VAL A 81 -14.42 -8.07 20.58
CA VAL A 81 -15.52 -8.35 21.54
C VAL A 81 -15.32 -9.63 22.39
N ASN A 82 -14.55 -10.59 21.87
CA ASN A 82 -14.26 -11.86 22.55
C ASN A 82 -12.83 -11.94 23.14
N ASP A 83 -12.09 -10.83 23.16
CA ASP A 83 -10.71 -10.76 23.67
C ASP A 83 -10.56 -9.49 24.52
N SER A 84 -9.86 -9.59 25.64
CA SER A 84 -9.59 -8.43 26.51
C SER A 84 -8.30 -7.69 26.17
N THR A 85 -7.51 -8.22 25.22
CA THR A 85 -6.25 -7.63 24.81
C THR A 85 -6.50 -6.30 24.09
N SER A 86 -5.90 -5.23 24.60
CA SER A 86 -5.97 -3.89 24.01
C SER A 86 -4.84 -3.70 23.01
N LEU A 87 -5.19 -3.35 21.78
CA LEU A 87 -4.27 -3.22 20.64
C LEU A 87 -4.52 -1.90 19.93
N ILE A 88 -3.47 -1.36 19.30
CA ILE A 88 -3.62 -0.17 18.47
C ILE A 88 -4.26 -0.58 17.14
N LEU A 89 -5.40 0.02 16.84
CA LEU A 89 -6.07 -0.13 15.56
C LEU A 89 -5.22 0.55 14.48
N GLN A 90 -4.83 -0.18 13.45
CA GLN A 90 -4.11 0.36 12.31
C GLN A 90 -5.09 0.74 11.20
N SER A 91 -4.78 1.75 10.38
CA SER A 91 -5.71 2.18 9.33
C SER A 91 -5.93 1.12 8.24
N HIS A 92 -4.89 0.41 7.81
CA HIS A 92 -4.94 -0.42 6.60
C HIS A 92 -3.99 -1.62 6.63
N THR A 93 -4.46 -2.80 6.22
CA THR A 93 -3.68 -4.07 6.22
C THR A 93 -2.45 -4.03 5.31
N LEU A 94 -2.59 -3.45 4.12
CA LEU A 94 -1.52 -3.43 3.10
C LEU A 94 -0.45 -2.37 3.30
N ASN A 95 -0.67 -1.36 4.15
CA ASN A 95 0.27 -0.25 4.29
C ASN A 95 1.22 -0.44 5.48
N LYS A 96 1.42 -1.69 5.92
CA LYS A 96 2.20 -2.06 7.12
C LYS A 96 3.66 -1.55 7.11
N LEU A 97 4.25 -1.37 5.92
CA LEU A 97 5.62 -0.86 5.78
C LEU A 97 5.72 0.67 5.83
N ASN A 98 4.64 1.39 5.51
CA ASN A 98 4.61 2.86 5.49
C ASN A 98 3.80 3.46 6.65
N ASN A 99 3.00 2.64 7.34
CA ASN A 99 2.26 3.05 8.51
C ASN A 99 3.13 2.82 9.73
N ASN A 100 3.36 3.88 10.50
CA ASN A 100 3.95 3.72 11.81
C ASN A 100 3.03 2.81 12.66
N PRO A 101 3.52 1.67 13.20
CA PRO A 101 2.69 0.75 13.97
C PRO A 101 2.12 1.37 15.25
N ARG A 102 2.60 2.56 15.63
CA ARG A 102 2.16 3.30 16.79
C ARG A 102 0.94 4.18 16.53
N CYS A 103 0.46 4.32 15.29
CA CYS A 103 -0.61 5.27 14.97
C CYS A 103 -1.71 4.63 14.14
N THR A 104 -2.96 4.97 14.46
CA THR A 104 -4.11 4.66 13.61
C THR A 104 -4.14 5.60 12.42
N PHE A 105 -4.03 6.91 12.68
CA PHE A 105 -4.05 7.95 11.66
C PHE A 105 -2.88 8.92 11.88
N ILE A 106 -2.24 9.28 10.77
CA ILE A 106 -1.21 10.32 10.67
C ILE A 106 -1.53 11.09 9.40
N LYS A 107 -1.43 12.41 9.43
CA LYS A 107 -1.46 13.21 8.21
C LYS A 107 -0.13 12.99 7.47
N LYS A 108 -0.19 12.40 6.27
CA LYS A 108 1.02 12.07 5.50
C LYS A 108 1.77 13.30 4.99
N GLU A 109 1.03 14.37 4.73
CA GLU A 109 1.58 15.64 4.26
C GLU A 109 1.94 16.49 5.46
N CYS A 110 3.19 16.92 5.48
CA CYS A 110 3.70 17.75 6.57
C CYS A 110 4.06 19.12 6.10
N ASP A 111 3.38 20.06 6.74
CA ASP A 111 3.70 21.46 6.66
C ASP A 111 4.67 21.81 7.80
N SER A 112 5.53 22.78 7.55
CA SER A 112 6.59 23.19 8.48
C SER A 112 6.24 24.44 9.29
N GLY A 113 5.07 25.01 9.07
CA GLY A 113 4.63 26.23 9.74
C GLY A 113 3.78 25.96 10.98
N LEU A 114 3.89 26.87 11.95
CA LEU A 114 3.19 26.79 13.24
C LEU A 114 1.66 26.78 13.07
N MET A 115 1.15 27.56 12.11
CA MET A 115 -0.29 27.65 11.87
C MET A 115 -0.84 26.33 11.32
N GLU A 116 -0.11 25.72 10.40
CA GLU A 116 -0.44 24.45 9.80
C GLU A 116 -0.38 23.31 10.84
N MET A 117 0.60 23.32 11.75
CA MET A 117 0.62 22.38 12.88
C MET A 117 -0.60 22.53 13.80
N LEU A 118 -1.09 23.76 14.02
CA LEU A 118 -2.32 24.00 14.80
C LEU A 118 -3.57 23.52 14.05
N GLU A 119 -3.62 23.72 12.73
CA GLU A 119 -4.67 23.17 11.87
C GLU A 119 -4.66 21.64 11.88
N ASP A 120 -3.49 21.02 11.90
CA ASP A 120 -3.33 19.56 11.98
C ASP A 120 -3.79 19.00 13.33
N LEU A 121 -3.52 19.72 14.42
CA LEU A 121 -4.09 19.41 15.74
C LEU A 121 -5.62 19.50 15.74
N GLN A 122 -6.18 20.48 15.05
CA GLN A 122 -7.64 20.59 14.93
C GLN A 122 -8.21 19.48 14.05
N SER A 123 -7.53 19.16 12.94
CA SER A 123 -7.91 18.09 12.02
C SER A 123 -7.91 16.74 12.72
N ILE A 124 -6.85 16.41 13.48
CA ILE A 124 -6.77 15.12 14.19
C ILE A 124 -7.87 15.00 15.25
N LYS A 125 -8.20 16.10 15.93
CA LYS A 125 -9.31 16.16 16.88
C LYS A 125 -10.63 15.88 16.18
N THR A 126 -10.90 16.51 15.04
CA THR A 126 -12.10 16.26 14.23
C THR A 126 -12.17 14.81 13.75
N HIS A 127 -11.04 14.19 13.37
CA HIS A 127 -10.99 12.77 13.02
C HIS A 127 -11.28 11.85 14.23
N ALA A 128 -10.96 12.27 15.45
CA ALA A 128 -11.22 11.51 16.67
C ALA A 128 -12.69 11.57 17.14
N GLU A 129 -13.46 12.60 16.77
CA GLU A 129 -14.86 12.80 17.18
C GLU A 129 -15.80 11.60 16.93
N PRO A 130 -15.86 10.99 15.74
CA PRO A 130 -16.73 9.83 15.51
C PRO A 130 -16.37 8.65 16.43
N TYR A 131 -15.08 8.47 16.74
CA TYR A 131 -14.60 7.43 17.64
C TYR A 131 -14.93 7.73 19.10
N ASN A 132 -14.87 9.00 19.53
CA ASN A 132 -15.30 9.42 20.85
C ASN A 132 -16.78 9.10 21.09
N TYR A 133 -17.63 9.29 20.07
CA TYR A 133 -19.03 8.90 20.14
C TYR A 133 -19.19 7.39 20.36
N LEU A 134 -18.44 6.57 19.61
CA LEU A 134 -18.47 5.12 19.74
C LEU A 134 -17.99 4.65 21.13
N LEU A 135 -16.90 5.25 21.63
CA LEU A 135 -16.36 4.99 22.97
C LEU A 135 -17.38 5.32 24.07
N ASN A 136 -17.94 6.52 24.06
CA ASN A 136 -18.86 7.00 25.10
C ASN A 136 -20.18 6.23 25.14
N ASN A 137 -20.62 5.68 24.00
CA ASN A 137 -21.85 4.90 23.90
C ASN A 137 -21.59 3.38 23.96
N ASN A 138 -20.35 2.95 24.20
CA ASN A 138 -19.96 1.54 24.26
C ASN A 138 -20.37 0.76 22.99
N LEU A 139 -20.23 1.40 21.82
CA LEU A 139 -20.53 0.83 20.51
C LEU A 139 -19.31 0.13 19.94
N THR A 140 -19.56 -0.82 19.03
CA THR A 140 -18.53 -1.56 18.32
C THR A 140 -18.41 -1.11 16.87
N ILE A 141 -17.22 -1.29 16.30
CA ILE A 141 -16.94 -1.09 14.87
C ILE A 141 -16.48 -2.39 14.24
N GLU A 142 -16.74 -2.54 12.94
CA GLU A 142 -16.14 -3.61 12.15
C GLU A 142 -14.62 -3.33 12.01
N CYS A 143 -13.83 -4.36 12.23
CA CYS A 143 -12.37 -4.33 12.14
C CYS A 143 -11.87 -5.67 11.61
N TYR A 144 -10.60 -5.74 11.22
CA TYR A 144 -9.99 -6.91 10.61
C TYR A 144 -8.80 -7.37 11.44
N SER A 145 -8.76 -8.65 11.81
CA SER A 145 -7.67 -9.23 12.61
C SER A 145 -7.24 -10.58 12.06
N LYS A 146 -5.98 -10.94 12.30
CA LYS A 146 -5.45 -12.26 11.96
C LYS A 146 -5.88 -13.29 13.00
N TYR A 147 -6.00 -14.55 12.60
CA TYR A 147 -6.15 -15.68 13.54
C TYR A 147 -4.91 -15.73 14.44
N GLN A 148 -5.04 -15.25 15.70
CA GLN A 148 -4.05 -15.06 16.79
C GLN A 148 -3.99 -13.62 17.34
N GLY A 149 -4.65 -12.65 16.70
CA GLY A 149 -5.03 -11.39 17.35
C GLY A 149 -3.93 -10.34 17.55
N ASP A 150 -2.69 -10.55 17.13
CA ASP A 150 -1.60 -9.58 17.43
C ASP A 150 -1.74 -8.21 16.74
N GLU A 151 -2.56 -8.11 15.69
CA GLU A 151 -2.75 -6.91 14.89
C GLU A 151 -4.21 -6.74 14.49
N VAL A 152 -4.69 -5.49 14.55
CA VAL A 152 -6.07 -5.12 14.22
C VAL A 152 -6.07 -3.94 13.26
N PHE A 153 -6.89 -4.00 12.22
CA PHE A 153 -6.98 -3.02 11.16
C PHE A 153 -8.39 -2.50 10.99
N LEU A 154 -8.54 -1.21 10.69
CA LEU A 154 -9.82 -0.59 10.38
C LEU A 154 -10.32 -1.00 8.99
N ASN A 155 -9.40 -1.13 8.04
CA ASN A 155 -9.73 -1.46 6.66
C ASN A 155 -8.83 -2.58 6.11
N ASN A 156 -9.44 -3.50 5.37
CA ASN A 156 -8.77 -4.59 4.66
C ASN A 156 -9.05 -4.57 3.14
N ASN A 157 -9.44 -3.41 2.61
CA ASN A 157 -9.67 -3.25 1.19
C ASN A 157 -8.35 -3.41 0.41
N LEU A 158 -8.41 -4.07 -0.73
CA LEU A 158 -7.33 -4.02 -1.69
C LEU A 158 -7.35 -2.63 -2.36
N PRO A 159 -6.20 -1.99 -2.65
CA PRO A 159 -6.14 -0.80 -3.48
C PRO A 159 -6.40 -1.21 -4.92
N ILE A 160 -7.67 -1.49 -5.22
CA ILE A 160 -8.12 -2.03 -6.51
C ILE A 160 -7.69 -1.10 -7.64
N GLU A 161 -7.72 0.22 -7.42
CA GLU A 161 -7.28 1.21 -8.40
C GLU A 161 -5.81 1.05 -8.78
N ASP A 162 -4.92 0.90 -7.81
CA ASP A 162 -3.49 0.70 -8.04
C ASP A 162 -3.22 -0.64 -8.74
N ILE A 163 -3.88 -1.70 -8.29
CA ILE A 163 -3.80 -3.05 -8.89
C ILE A 163 -4.32 -3.02 -10.34
N GLN A 164 -5.41 -2.29 -10.59
CA GLN A 164 -5.99 -2.15 -11.91
C GLN A 164 -5.03 -1.40 -12.84
N GLN A 165 -4.44 -0.29 -12.40
CA GLN A 165 -3.45 0.45 -13.18
C GLN A 165 -2.20 -0.40 -13.48
N ALA A 166 -1.65 -1.07 -12.47
CA ALA A 166 -0.48 -1.94 -12.63
C ALA A 166 -0.76 -3.08 -13.61
N SER A 167 -1.93 -3.73 -13.51
CA SER A 167 -2.31 -4.82 -14.41
C SER A 167 -2.47 -4.37 -15.87
N LEU A 168 -3.02 -3.17 -16.11
CA LEU A 168 -3.12 -2.58 -17.45
C LEU A 168 -1.75 -2.30 -18.06
N ILE A 169 -0.84 -1.70 -17.29
CA ILE A 169 0.53 -1.40 -17.73
C ILE A 169 1.28 -2.69 -18.07
N LEU A 170 1.19 -3.70 -17.20
CA LEU A 170 1.78 -5.02 -17.45
C LEU A 170 1.19 -5.66 -18.71
N GLY A 171 -0.13 -5.61 -18.89
CA GLY A 171 -0.80 -6.12 -20.08
C GLY A 171 -0.31 -5.48 -21.38
N ILE A 172 -0.25 -4.14 -21.42
CA ILE A 172 0.28 -3.39 -22.57
C ILE A 172 1.73 -3.78 -22.86
N SER A 173 2.58 -3.86 -21.82
CA SER A 173 3.99 -4.22 -21.97
C SER A 173 4.17 -5.60 -22.63
N VAL A 174 3.36 -6.58 -22.23
CA VAL A 174 3.39 -7.94 -22.80
C VAL A 174 2.93 -7.93 -24.26
N ILE A 175 1.85 -7.22 -24.58
CA ILE A 175 1.34 -7.12 -25.96
C ILE A 175 2.35 -6.43 -26.88
N SER A 176 2.96 -5.33 -26.43
CA SER A 176 3.99 -4.61 -27.19
C SER A 176 5.19 -5.50 -27.47
N LEU A 177 5.64 -6.28 -26.48
CA LEU A 177 6.76 -7.20 -26.64
C LEU A 177 6.42 -8.35 -27.60
N LEU A 178 5.23 -8.95 -27.50
CA LEU A 178 4.78 -9.98 -28.44
C LEU A 178 4.72 -9.44 -29.88
N SER A 179 4.19 -8.22 -30.06
CA SER A 179 4.10 -7.57 -31.37
C SER A 179 5.50 -7.32 -31.97
N TYR A 180 6.43 -6.84 -31.16
CA TYR A 180 7.82 -6.63 -31.55
C TYR A 180 8.51 -7.94 -31.97
N LEU A 181 8.24 -9.05 -31.26
CA LEU A 181 8.78 -10.36 -31.60
C LEU A 181 8.21 -10.93 -32.89
N ILE A 182 6.90 -10.76 -33.12
CA ILE A 182 6.25 -11.14 -34.38
C ILE A 182 6.89 -10.36 -35.54
N TYR A 183 7.12 -9.05 -35.37
CA TYR A 183 7.78 -8.20 -36.34
C TYR A 183 9.22 -8.66 -36.66
N ILE A 184 10.04 -8.96 -35.64
CA ILE A 184 11.39 -9.51 -35.85
C ILE A 184 11.33 -10.84 -36.60
N CYS A 185 10.44 -11.76 -36.19
CA CYS A 185 10.28 -13.06 -36.84
C CYS A 185 9.89 -12.92 -38.32
N TYR A 186 9.01 -11.97 -38.63
CA TYR A 186 8.60 -11.66 -40.00
C TYR A 186 9.80 -11.17 -40.84
N ASN A 187 10.55 -10.20 -40.35
CA ASN A 187 11.73 -9.66 -41.04
C ASN A 187 12.82 -10.71 -41.26
N ILE A 188 13.06 -11.57 -40.27
CA ILE A 188 13.98 -12.69 -40.39
C ILE A 188 13.57 -13.64 -41.53
N LYS A 189 12.28 -14.01 -41.60
CA LYS A 189 11.76 -14.87 -42.68
C LYS A 189 11.90 -14.21 -44.05
N LYS A 190 11.61 -12.91 -44.15
CA LYS A 190 11.76 -12.11 -45.38
C LYS A 190 13.21 -12.12 -45.87
N ASN A 191 14.17 -11.85 -44.99
CA ASN A 191 15.60 -11.84 -45.34
C ASN A 191 16.12 -13.21 -45.78
N LYS A 192 15.65 -14.30 -45.16
CA LYS A 192 15.99 -15.66 -45.63
C LYS A 192 15.45 -15.96 -47.02
N LYS A 193 14.24 -15.51 -47.36
CA LYS A 193 13.67 -15.65 -48.72
C LYS A 193 14.47 -14.87 -49.76
N ILE A 194 14.91 -13.65 -49.44
CA ILE A 194 15.74 -12.83 -50.34
C ILE A 194 17.08 -13.51 -50.61
N LYS A 195 17.79 -13.97 -49.57
CA LYS A 195 19.08 -14.67 -49.76
C LYS A 195 18.96 -15.93 -50.62
N LYS A 196 17.89 -16.72 -50.47
CA LYS A 196 17.66 -17.90 -51.32
C LYS A 196 17.49 -17.54 -52.80
N LYS A 197 16.80 -16.44 -53.13
CA LYS A 197 16.61 -16.01 -54.53
C LYS A 197 17.92 -15.57 -55.20
N VAL A 198 18.80 -14.89 -54.46
CA VAL A 198 20.10 -14.41 -55.01
C VAL A 198 21.05 -15.57 -55.35
N LEU A 199 21.02 -16.65 -54.57
CA LEU A 199 21.88 -17.83 -54.79
C LEU A 199 21.42 -18.75 -55.94
N THR A 200 20.23 -18.51 -56.50
CA THR A 200 19.64 -19.34 -57.57
C THR A 200 19.63 -18.66 -58.95
N VAL A 201 20.27 -17.49 -59.09
CA VAL A 201 20.49 -16.88 -60.40
C VAL A 201 21.82 -17.43 -60.93
N PRO A 202 21.81 -18.28 -61.98
CA PRO A 202 23.01 -18.89 -62.56
C PRO A 202 23.89 -17.87 -63.29
#